data_AF-A0A1V4U9A2-F1
#
_entry.id   AF-A0A1V4U9A2-F1
#
_cell.length_a   1.000
_cell.length_b   1.000
_cell.length_c   1.000
_cell.angle_alpha   90.00
_cell.angle_beta   90.00
_cell.angle_gamma   90.00
#
_symmetry.space_group_name_H-M   'P 1'
#
loop_
_entity.id
_entity.type
_entity.pdbx_description
1 polymer ?
#
loop_
_entity_poly.entity_id
_entity_poly.type
_entity_poly.pdbx_seq_one_letter_code
_entity_poly.pdbx_strand_id
1 'polypeptide(L)'
;MHASRPEAFTCILLSLLLIAIPCTALYDFEGLAFRPAAQGEVVGEVVTGGTFGLANPPMECTITLDRAPKWARIYCGVWGGTEKYSGWAQFTVNGKPTDRITLYGQDDRNEGVYCSGHGVYWIAQDATGLLGPGENTISIATSKGEAGSKIDGRVYAVMVVAAVEKDGGDATRYIVLEGNENLHGEGWAGTNPTRRDRVEVPIGGMPSDGVKKAELSVLLVATNRGQPDYVLFNGADLGVAPAKGTYLPGAKDIGNEQSHDATGGAGVETRYVDMESFDVTGLVRGENLLVFERDRDLDGDGNITTTGATPEGEDYIHPCLAILAVTRSGPASSASLAVDSLEVKNAYAGEPAEVTAVVRSTGAAPGGPVLVTLVVDGVSAGSRDVTLPASGWVEVTIPWTASEGTHAIAVEAAAPGASPGRAEKTVKVGTPVDLAVSVGQPSRQDNAASPQATTPFPLAALAGAPVLGWWLSTGRSRNIAIFLAAGMILLAFAVPVAQAAGSAQVTAYTLPVEVRNLGGSDAPAFEVTVSLDGERVTRLSVAGLPAGGVVREQVTLHAIPGPHTISVVADEKGEVPEREKGNNRADARYDFP
;
A
#
# COMPACT_ATOMS: atom_id res chain seq x y z
N MET A 1 -37.37 -5.53 44.77
CA MET A 1 -36.17 -4.67 44.64
C MET A 1 -34.97 -5.58 44.47
N HIS A 2 -34.11 -5.25 43.49
CA HIS A 2 -32.80 -5.85 43.17
C HIS A 2 -32.78 -7.32 42.67
N ALA A 3 -32.06 -7.69 41.62
CA ALA A 3 -31.35 -6.97 40.56
C ALA A 3 -30.97 -8.03 39.50
N SER A 4 -31.67 -8.09 38.38
CA SER A 4 -31.32 -8.94 37.23
C SER A 4 -30.89 -8.07 36.05
N ARG A 5 -29.79 -7.32 36.21
CA ARG A 5 -29.17 -6.55 35.12
C ARG A 5 -27.63 -6.47 35.20
N PRO A 6 -26.90 -7.60 35.07
CA PRO A 6 -25.54 -7.53 34.51
C PRO A 6 -25.42 -8.20 33.13
N GLU A 7 -26.25 -9.20 32.83
CA GLU A 7 -26.03 -10.07 31.67
C GLU A 7 -26.50 -9.42 30.35
N ALA A 8 -27.64 -8.74 30.35
CA ALA A 8 -28.14 -8.04 29.16
C ALA A 8 -27.25 -6.85 28.74
N PHE A 9 -26.60 -6.17 29.70
CA PHE A 9 -25.70 -5.06 29.40
C PHE A 9 -24.36 -5.55 28.83
N THR A 10 -23.89 -6.72 29.31
CA THR A 10 -22.67 -7.37 28.81
C THR A 10 -22.88 -7.91 27.39
N CYS A 11 -24.05 -8.49 27.09
CA CYS A 11 -24.38 -8.91 25.72
C CYS A 11 -24.52 -7.72 24.75
N ILE A 12 -25.12 -6.60 25.17
CA ILE A 12 -25.22 -5.40 24.32
C ILE A 12 -23.83 -4.77 24.08
N LEU A 13 -22.92 -4.81 25.07
CA LEU A 13 -21.54 -4.32 24.92
C LEU A 13 -20.71 -5.23 23.99
N LEU A 14 -20.90 -6.56 24.06
CA LEU A 14 -20.30 -7.53 23.14
C LEU A 14 -20.86 -7.40 21.71
N SER A 15 -22.16 -7.10 21.56
CA SER A 15 -22.77 -6.81 20.26
C SER A 15 -22.34 -5.47 19.67
N LEU A 16 -22.01 -4.47 20.49
CA LEU A 16 -21.46 -3.19 20.05
C LEU A 16 -19.97 -3.29 19.66
N LEU A 17 -19.22 -4.23 20.23
CA LEU A 17 -17.85 -4.57 19.81
C LEU A 17 -17.80 -5.31 18.46
N LEU A 18 -18.93 -5.84 17.98
CA LEU A 18 -19.08 -6.50 16.67
C LEU A 18 -19.52 -5.54 15.54
N ILE A 19 -19.58 -4.22 15.79
CA ILE A 19 -19.92 -3.19 14.78
C ILE A 19 -18.69 -2.33 14.42
N ALA A 20 -17.48 -2.82 14.68
CA ALA A 20 -16.30 -2.31 13.98
C ALA A 20 -16.18 -3.11 12.68
N ILE A 21 -16.52 -2.48 11.56
CA ILE A 21 -16.19 -3.01 10.24
C ILE A 21 -14.67 -3.26 10.25
N PRO A 22 -14.19 -4.47 9.95
CA PRO A 22 -12.78 -4.67 9.73
C PRO A 22 -12.42 -3.96 8.41
N CYS A 23 -11.91 -2.74 8.50
CA CYS A 23 -10.98 -2.26 7.49
C CYS A 23 -9.62 -2.92 7.81
N THR A 24 -9.48 -4.19 7.42
CA THR A 24 -8.24 -4.98 7.47
C THR A 24 -7.34 -4.54 6.32
N ALA A 25 -6.04 -4.28 6.44
CA ALA A 25 -5.04 -4.29 7.50
C ALA A 25 -4.00 -3.21 7.10
N LEU A 26 -3.18 -2.65 8.01
CA LEU A 26 -2.27 -1.56 7.60
C LEU A 26 -0.82 -1.74 8.07
N TYR A 27 -0.37 -2.99 8.06
CA TYR A 27 1.02 -3.31 7.70
C TYR A 27 1.06 -4.51 6.78
N ASP A 28 1.69 -4.32 5.64
CA ASP A 28 2.14 -5.39 4.75
C ASP A 28 3.57 -5.07 4.32
N PHE A 29 4.46 -6.04 4.40
CA PHE A 29 5.85 -5.82 3.99
C PHE A 29 5.92 -5.44 2.51
N GLU A 30 5.14 -6.12 1.67
CA GLU A 30 5.11 -5.87 0.22
C GLU A 30 4.50 -4.51 -0.12
N GLY A 31 3.75 -3.90 0.80
CA GLY A 31 3.14 -2.59 0.60
C GLY A 31 1.61 -2.63 0.58
N LEU A 32 1.04 -1.44 0.62
CA LEU A 32 -0.40 -1.24 0.64
C LEU A 32 -0.85 -0.63 -0.68
N ALA A 33 -1.74 -1.34 -1.37
CA ALA A 33 -2.19 -0.97 -2.71
C ALA A 33 -2.83 0.41 -2.77
N PHE A 34 -2.63 1.09 -3.91
CA PHE A 34 -3.29 2.35 -4.18
C PHE A 34 -4.81 2.21 -4.13
N ARG A 35 -5.45 3.11 -3.40
CA ARG A 35 -6.90 3.24 -3.34
C ARG A 35 -7.35 4.69 -3.53
N PRO A 36 -8.54 4.94 -4.09
CA PRO A 36 -9.07 6.29 -4.19
C PRO A 36 -9.29 6.95 -2.83
N ALA A 37 -8.57 8.03 -2.58
CA ALA A 37 -8.82 8.95 -1.47
C ALA A 37 -10.00 9.87 -1.80
N ALA A 38 -10.03 10.38 -3.03
CA ALA A 38 -11.12 11.18 -3.55
C ALA A 38 -11.20 11.15 -5.07
N GLN A 39 -12.40 11.36 -5.59
CA GLN A 39 -12.68 11.57 -6.99
C GLN A 39 -13.82 12.57 -7.14
N GLY A 40 -13.68 13.54 -8.02
CA GLY A 40 -14.71 14.57 -8.15
C GLY A 40 -14.46 15.54 -9.29
N GLU A 41 -15.34 16.52 -9.42
CA GLU A 41 -15.20 17.62 -10.37
C GLU A 41 -15.48 18.95 -9.67
N VAL A 42 -14.62 19.93 -9.94
CA VAL A 42 -14.80 21.31 -9.47
C VAL A 42 -14.66 22.26 -10.65
N VAL A 43 -15.43 23.35 -10.65
CA VAL A 43 -15.16 24.50 -11.51
C VAL A 43 -14.02 25.27 -10.86
N GLY A 44 -12.78 24.99 -11.28
CA GLY A 44 -11.59 25.39 -10.54
C GLY A 44 -10.45 24.41 -10.75
N GLU A 45 -9.69 24.13 -9.70
CA GLU A 45 -8.45 23.37 -9.81
C GLU A 45 -8.20 22.47 -8.59
N VAL A 46 -7.26 21.54 -8.76
CA VAL A 46 -6.62 20.84 -7.66
C VAL A 46 -5.32 21.56 -7.36
N VAL A 47 -5.16 22.02 -6.12
CA VAL A 47 -3.97 22.69 -5.62
C VAL A 47 -3.21 21.69 -4.74
N THR A 48 -1.90 21.62 -4.92
CA THR A 48 -0.99 20.86 -4.07
C THR A 48 0.03 21.80 -3.45
N GLY A 49 0.53 21.44 -2.27
CA GLY A 49 1.61 22.16 -1.60
C GLY A 49 2.26 21.28 -0.57
N GLY A 50 3.57 21.37 -0.40
CA GLY A 50 4.29 20.51 0.54
C GLY A 50 5.72 20.92 0.78
N THR A 51 6.29 20.31 1.81
CA THR A 51 7.71 20.34 2.13
C THR A 51 8.19 18.90 2.07
N PHE A 52 9.29 18.69 1.35
CA PHE A 52 9.79 17.36 0.99
C PHE A 52 11.25 17.20 1.39
N GLY A 53 11.65 15.97 1.70
CA GLY A 53 13.00 15.59 2.07
C GLY A 53 13.13 15.18 3.54
N LEU A 54 13.84 14.08 3.79
CA LEU A 54 13.94 13.44 5.10
C LEU A 54 14.61 14.34 6.15
N ALA A 55 13.82 14.89 7.08
CA ALA A 55 14.27 15.84 8.09
C ALA A 55 13.77 15.50 9.51
N ASN A 56 14.37 16.12 10.52
CA ASN A 56 13.86 16.00 11.89
C ASN A 56 12.53 16.78 12.03
N PRO A 57 11.55 16.26 12.77
CA PRO A 57 10.36 17.02 13.14
C PRO A 57 10.71 18.19 14.09
N PRO A 58 9.91 19.26 14.11
CA PRO A 58 8.72 19.46 13.28
C PRO A 58 9.09 19.82 11.83
N MET A 59 8.28 19.33 10.89
CA MET A 59 8.32 19.78 9.49
C MET A 59 7.05 20.58 9.22
N GLU A 60 7.15 21.67 8.44
CA GLU A 60 6.05 22.59 8.15
C GLU A 60 5.94 22.83 6.65
N CYS A 61 4.72 22.94 6.14
CA CYS A 61 4.42 23.46 4.82
C CYS A 61 3.32 24.53 4.88
N THR A 62 3.33 25.41 3.88
CA THR A 62 2.35 26.49 3.73
C THR A 62 1.71 26.39 2.36
N ILE A 63 0.40 26.63 2.30
CA ILE A 63 -0.37 26.66 1.06
C ILE A 63 -1.36 27.82 1.09
N THR A 64 -1.47 28.57 0.00
CA THR A 64 -2.47 29.65 -0.14
C THR A 64 -3.62 29.17 -1.00
N LEU A 65 -4.85 29.29 -0.49
CA LEU A 65 -6.06 28.88 -1.21
C LEU A 65 -6.93 30.10 -1.47
N ASP A 66 -7.41 30.27 -2.71
CA ASP A 66 -8.30 31.39 -3.04
C ASP A 66 -9.65 31.29 -2.33
N ARG A 67 -10.10 30.06 -2.05
CA ARG A 67 -11.37 29.74 -1.39
C ARG A 67 -11.20 28.56 -0.46
N ALA A 68 -12.21 28.34 0.39
CA ALA A 68 -12.30 27.11 1.17
C ALA A 68 -12.40 25.91 0.21
N PRO A 69 -11.64 24.84 0.46
CA PRO A 69 -11.67 23.67 -0.41
C PRO A 69 -13.01 22.94 -0.32
N LYS A 70 -13.44 22.33 -1.43
CA LYS A 70 -14.56 21.37 -1.43
C LYS A 70 -14.15 20.04 -0.80
N TRP A 71 -12.89 19.70 -0.97
CA TRP A 71 -12.25 18.52 -0.40
C TRP A 71 -10.78 18.85 -0.19
N ALA A 72 -10.22 18.44 0.94
CA ALA A 72 -8.79 18.52 1.17
C ALA A 72 -8.28 17.38 2.04
N ARG A 73 -7.04 17.00 1.83
CA ARG A 73 -6.35 15.95 2.57
C ARG A 73 -4.91 16.33 2.82
N ILE A 74 -4.46 16.13 4.05
CA ILE A 74 -3.07 16.29 4.47
C ILE A 74 -2.41 14.92 4.45
N TYR A 75 -1.16 14.87 4.00
CA TYR A 75 -0.33 13.69 4.02
C TYR A 75 1.00 13.93 4.74
N CYS A 76 1.53 12.88 5.36
CA CYS A 76 2.87 12.87 5.95
C CYS A 76 3.55 11.52 5.77
N GLY A 77 4.81 11.52 5.34
CA GLY A 77 5.67 10.36 5.42
C GLY A 77 6.55 10.38 6.67
N VAL A 78 6.59 9.31 7.46
CA VAL A 78 7.47 9.18 8.63
C VAL A 78 8.32 7.92 8.50
N TRP A 79 9.63 8.05 8.75
CA TRP A 79 10.50 6.89 8.83
C TRP A 79 10.48 6.29 10.23
N GLY A 80 10.03 5.04 10.32
CA GLY A 80 10.00 4.25 11.55
C GLY A 80 11.36 3.72 11.97
N GLY A 81 12.24 3.48 11.01
CA GLY A 81 13.58 2.89 11.19
C GLY A 81 13.59 1.36 11.08
N THR A 82 12.56 0.69 11.60
CA THR A 82 12.31 -0.75 11.41
C THR A 82 10.81 -1.00 11.36
N GLU A 83 10.43 -2.18 10.88
CA GLU A 83 9.05 -2.66 10.88
C GLU A 83 8.42 -2.74 12.28
N LYS A 84 9.24 -2.81 13.36
CA LYS A 84 8.76 -3.00 14.74
C LYS A 84 8.62 -1.71 15.54
N TYR A 85 9.18 -0.61 15.05
CA TYR A 85 9.30 0.60 15.88
C TYR A 85 8.01 1.42 15.87
N SER A 86 7.51 1.65 17.08
CA SER A 86 6.30 2.42 17.36
C SER A 86 6.62 3.80 17.91
N GLY A 87 5.67 4.71 17.76
CA GLY A 87 5.80 6.11 18.16
C GLY A 87 4.46 6.84 18.05
N TRP A 88 4.51 8.15 17.83
CA TRP A 88 3.32 8.92 17.47
C TRP A 88 3.66 10.01 16.47
N ALA A 89 2.63 10.45 15.74
CA ALA A 89 2.65 11.63 14.88
C ALA A 89 1.46 12.54 15.23
N GLN A 90 1.62 13.86 15.10
CA GLN A 90 0.55 14.82 15.36
C GLN A 90 0.66 16.03 14.43
N PHE A 91 -0.42 16.31 13.69
CA PHE A 91 -0.50 17.50 12.87
C PHE A 91 -0.89 18.71 13.71
N THR A 92 -0.47 19.88 13.27
CA THR A 92 -0.98 21.18 13.70
C THR A 92 -1.36 21.98 12.48
N VAL A 93 -2.64 22.27 12.32
CA VAL A 93 -3.19 23.00 11.16
C VAL A 93 -3.66 24.37 11.63
N ASN A 94 -3.10 25.43 11.05
CA ASN A 94 -3.44 26.81 11.38
C ASN A 94 -3.33 27.09 12.90
N GLY A 95 -2.26 26.57 13.51
CA GLY A 95 -1.98 26.69 14.94
C GLY A 95 -2.83 25.81 15.86
N LYS A 96 -3.68 24.93 15.31
CA LYS A 96 -4.53 24.02 16.09
C LYS A 96 -4.03 22.57 15.96
N PRO A 97 -3.59 21.94 17.05
CA PRO A 97 -3.18 20.55 17.01
C PRO A 97 -4.38 19.64 16.75
N THR A 98 -4.18 18.60 15.95
CA THR A 98 -5.13 17.51 15.76
C THR A 98 -4.98 16.48 16.87
N ASP A 99 -5.84 15.46 16.88
CA ASP A 99 -5.60 14.30 17.73
C ASP A 99 -4.27 13.64 17.35
N ARG A 100 -3.60 13.10 18.38
CA ARG A 100 -2.34 12.39 18.22
C ARG A 100 -2.62 11.01 17.63
N ILE A 101 -1.88 10.67 16.58
CA ILE A 101 -1.93 9.38 15.90
C ILE A 101 -0.83 8.50 16.49
N THR A 102 -1.19 7.41 17.16
CA THR A 102 -0.21 6.42 17.64
C THR A 102 0.20 5.52 16.48
N LEU A 103 1.51 5.35 16.27
CA LEU A 103 2.09 4.50 15.25
C LEU A 103 2.54 3.18 15.88
N TYR A 104 2.07 2.04 15.38
CA TYR A 104 2.26 0.71 16.00
C TYR A 104 3.22 -0.22 15.24
N GLY A 105 3.91 0.26 14.21
CA GLY A 105 4.81 -0.57 13.39
C GLY A 105 4.04 -1.60 12.60
N GLN A 106 4.53 -2.83 12.60
CA GLN A 106 3.94 -3.99 11.95
C GLN A 106 2.54 -4.35 12.49
N ASP A 107 2.18 -3.82 13.65
CA ASP A 107 0.88 -4.04 14.28
C ASP A 107 -0.10 -2.89 14.01
N ASP A 108 0.25 -1.92 13.14
CA ASP A 108 -0.61 -0.77 12.84
C ASP A 108 -1.89 -1.16 12.09
N ARG A 109 -3.00 -0.59 12.56
CA ARG A 109 -4.37 -0.82 12.08
C ARG A 109 -5.18 0.48 12.08
N ASN A 110 -4.54 1.63 12.28
CA ASN A 110 -5.24 2.90 12.33
C ASN A 110 -5.72 3.28 10.93
N GLU A 111 -6.97 3.74 10.82
CA GLU A 111 -7.47 4.31 9.58
C GLU A 111 -6.60 5.50 9.15
N GLY A 112 -6.26 5.56 7.86
CA GLY A 112 -5.42 6.61 7.30
C GLY A 112 -3.92 6.48 7.60
N VAL A 113 -3.47 5.41 8.28
CA VAL A 113 -2.04 5.12 8.46
C VAL A 113 -1.68 3.91 7.63
N TYR A 114 -0.73 4.05 6.71
CA TYR A 114 -0.24 2.98 5.86
C TYR A 114 1.21 2.69 6.26
N CYS A 115 1.50 1.54 6.87
CA CYS A 115 2.87 1.15 7.23
C CYS A 115 3.33 0.01 6.30
N SER A 116 4.54 0.09 5.74
CA SER A 116 5.09 -1.01 4.93
C SER A 116 6.62 -1.04 4.95
N GLY A 117 7.19 -2.10 4.38
CA GLY A 117 8.63 -2.33 4.31
C GLY A 117 9.33 -2.17 5.66
N HIS A 118 10.41 -1.38 5.70
CA HIS A 118 11.21 -1.16 6.91
C HIS A 118 10.66 -0.04 7.82
N GLY A 119 9.34 -0.07 8.03
CA GLY A 119 8.63 0.90 8.87
C GLY A 119 8.48 2.25 8.19
N VAL A 120 8.19 2.29 6.89
CA VAL A 120 7.81 3.53 6.20
C VAL A 120 6.33 3.76 6.47
N TYR A 121 6.01 4.82 7.20
CA TYR A 121 4.63 5.24 7.44
C TYR A 121 4.23 6.32 6.45
N TRP A 122 3.09 6.13 5.79
CA TRP A 122 2.37 7.17 5.08
C TRP A 122 1.07 7.45 5.83
N ILE A 123 0.86 8.69 6.25
CA ILE A 123 -0.24 9.10 7.13
C ILE A 123 -1.10 10.09 6.39
N ALA A 124 -2.39 9.82 6.28
CA ALA A 124 -3.39 10.62 5.61
C ALA A 124 -4.45 11.12 6.60
N GLN A 125 -4.80 12.40 6.52
CA GLN A 125 -5.81 13.02 7.38
C GLN A 125 -6.75 13.92 6.56
N ASP A 126 -8.07 13.79 6.77
CA ASP A 126 -9.03 14.74 6.21
C ASP A 126 -8.76 16.15 6.75
N ALA A 127 -8.69 17.10 5.81
CA ALA A 127 -8.40 18.49 6.09
C ALA A 127 -9.46 19.43 5.52
N THR A 128 -10.57 18.89 5.00
CA THR A 128 -11.60 19.66 4.28
C THR A 128 -12.15 20.78 5.16
N GLY A 129 -12.42 20.49 6.43
CA GLY A 129 -12.89 21.48 7.42
C GLY A 129 -11.79 22.20 8.19
N LEU A 130 -10.51 21.88 7.95
CA LEU A 130 -9.37 22.43 8.69
C LEU A 130 -8.70 23.58 7.93
N LEU A 131 -8.82 23.59 6.60
CA LEU A 131 -8.27 24.61 5.71
C LEU A 131 -9.32 25.65 5.32
N GLY A 132 -8.88 26.87 5.03
CA GLY A 132 -9.74 27.97 4.61
C GLY A 132 -9.11 28.84 3.53
N PRO A 133 -9.81 29.91 3.08
CA PRO A 133 -9.25 30.88 2.17
C PRO A 133 -8.04 31.60 2.78
N GLY A 134 -7.08 31.99 1.94
CA GLY A 134 -5.83 32.62 2.33
C GLY A 134 -4.73 31.60 2.63
N GLU A 135 -3.73 32.06 3.38
CA GLU A 135 -2.59 31.25 3.79
C GLU A 135 -3.02 30.23 4.85
N ASN A 136 -2.64 28.96 4.65
CA ASN A 136 -2.79 27.89 5.62
C ASN A 136 -1.42 27.30 5.94
N THR A 137 -1.17 27.01 7.21
CA THR A 137 0.07 26.40 7.69
C THR A 137 -0.21 25.04 8.30
N ILE A 138 0.54 24.04 7.87
CA ILE A 138 0.44 22.66 8.33
C ILE A 138 1.81 22.25 8.84
N SER A 139 1.91 21.85 10.11
CA SER A 139 3.12 21.26 10.66
C SER A 139 2.86 19.87 11.22
N ILE A 140 3.91 19.05 11.23
CA ILE A 140 3.87 17.68 11.74
C ILE A 140 5.01 17.46 12.73
N ALA A 141 4.66 16.96 13.91
CA ALA A 141 5.60 16.54 14.93
C ALA A 141 5.52 15.02 15.13
N THR A 142 6.61 14.40 15.56
CA THR A 142 6.64 12.98 15.92
C THR A 142 7.29 12.80 17.30
N SER A 143 7.20 11.58 17.83
CA SER A 143 7.87 11.19 19.07
C SER A 143 9.40 11.06 18.98
N LYS A 144 10.04 11.53 17.90
CA LYS A 144 11.49 11.43 17.71
C LYS A 144 12.23 12.04 18.91
N GLY A 145 13.10 11.24 19.53
CA GLY A 145 13.95 11.67 20.65
C GLY A 145 13.23 11.74 22.01
N GLU A 146 11.95 11.37 22.09
CA GLU A 146 11.27 11.25 23.39
C GLU A 146 11.82 10.05 24.18
N ALA A 147 11.87 10.20 25.50
CA ALA A 147 12.32 9.13 26.39
C ALA A 147 11.41 7.90 26.24
N GLY A 148 12.02 6.76 25.88
CA GLY A 148 11.29 5.50 25.67
C GLY A 148 10.73 5.31 24.25
N SER A 149 10.83 6.31 23.38
CA SER A 149 10.51 6.14 21.97
C SER A 149 11.65 5.43 21.24
N LYS A 150 11.30 4.47 20.38
CA LYS A 150 12.26 3.72 19.55
C LYS A 150 12.21 4.11 18.07
N ILE A 151 11.20 4.88 17.67
CA ILE A 151 11.03 5.31 16.28
C ILE A 151 12.20 6.20 15.85
N ASP A 152 12.66 6.06 14.59
CA ASP A 152 13.53 7.08 14.03
C ASP A 152 12.77 8.42 14.00
N GLY A 153 11.57 8.44 13.44
CA GLY A 153 10.63 9.55 13.53
C GLY A 153 10.99 10.77 12.70
N ARG A 154 12.03 10.70 11.85
CA ARG A 154 12.24 11.71 10.79
C ARG A 154 11.08 11.68 9.80
N VAL A 155 10.79 12.85 9.25
CA VAL A 155 9.66 13.09 8.35
C VAL A 155 10.19 13.16 6.93
N TYR A 156 9.67 12.33 6.04
CA TYR A 156 9.93 12.37 4.60
C TYR A 156 9.30 13.62 3.98
N ALA A 157 8.02 13.84 4.25
CA ALA A 157 7.28 14.97 3.68
C ALA A 157 6.09 15.34 4.57
N VAL A 158 5.63 16.59 4.43
CA VAL A 158 4.30 17.03 4.83
C VAL A 158 3.68 17.79 3.66
N MET A 159 2.50 17.37 3.21
CA MET A 159 1.86 17.95 2.04
C MET A 159 0.34 17.99 2.15
N VAL A 160 -0.26 18.79 1.27
CA VAL A 160 -1.70 18.98 1.14
C VAL A 160 -2.10 18.80 -0.31
N VAL A 161 -3.26 18.17 -0.51
CA VAL A 161 -4.01 18.18 -1.77
C VAL A 161 -5.38 18.80 -1.48
N ALA A 162 -5.80 19.77 -2.28
CA ALA A 162 -7.06 20.48 -2.09
C ALA A 162 -7.77 20.73 -3.42
N ALA A 163 -9.04 20.35 -3.53
CA ALA A 163 -9.89 20.71 -4.65
C ALA A 163 -10.62 22.02 -4.34
N VAL A 164 -10.36 23.07 -5.12
CA VAL A 164 -10.79 24.43 -4.82
C VAL A 164 -11.59 25.00 -6.01
N GLU A 165 -12.76 25.55 -5.72
CA GLU A 165 -13.56 26.25 -6.73
C GLU A 165 -13.00 27.64 -7.04
N LYS A 166 -13.18 28.07 -8.30
CA LYS A 166 -12.89 29.43 -8.77
C LYS A 166 -14.16 30.07 -9.35
N ASP A 167 -14.19 31.40 -9.39
CA ASP A 167 -15.31 32.12 -10.00
C ASP A 167 -15.28 31.97 -11.53
N GLY A 168 -16.18 31.13 -12.04
CA GLY A 168 -16.20 30.79 -13.46
C GLY A 168 -14.94 30.05 -13.91
N GLY A 169 -14.89 29.72 -15.20
CA GLY A 169 -13.75 29.02 -15.80
C GLY A 169 -14.05 27.57 -16.14
N ASP A 170 -12.97 26.82 -16.34
CA ASP A 170 -12.96 25.46 -16.81
C ASP A 170 -13.25 24.47 -15.65
N ALA A 171 -13.87 23.33 -15.97
CA ALA A 171 -14.11 22.26 -15.02
C ALA A 171 -12.88 21.33 -14.95
N THR A 172 -12.44 21.00 -13.74
CA THR A 172 -11.36 20.05 -13.49
C THR A 172 -11.92 18.79 -12.84
N ARG A 173 -11.86 17.67 -13.58
CA ARG A 173 -12.05 16.32 -13.05
C ARG A 173 -10.78 15.91 -12.34
N TYR A 174 -10.87 15.31 -11.16
CA TYR A 174 -9.70 14.78 -10.48
C TYR A 174 -9.97 13.44 -9.83
N ILE A 175 -8.89 12.70 -9.63
CA ILE A 175 -8.79 11.56 -8.74
C ILE A 175 -7.48 11.65 -7.95
N VAL A 176 -7.57 11.41 -6.65
CA VAL A 176 -6.44 11.30 -5.74
C VAL A 176 -6.39 9.88 -5.25
N LEU A 177 -5.28 9.21 -5.49
CA LEU A 177 -5.01 7.83 -5.12
C LEU A 177 -3.91 7.84 -4.05
N GLU A 178 -4.14 7.13 -2.96
CA GLU A 178 -3.18 7.00 -1.86
C GLU A 178 -2.89 5.52 -1.60
N GLY A 179 -1.65 5.23 -1.24
CA GLY A 179 -1.17 3.89 -0.92
C GLY A 179 0.14 3.98 -0.16
N ASN A 180 0.81 2.85 -0.03
CA ASN A 180 2.20 2.79 0.45
C ASN A 180 2.83 1.50 -0.07
N GLU A 181 2.92 1.41 -1.40
CA GLU A 181 3.53 0.27 -2.07
C GLU A 181 5.00 0.19 -1.69
N ASN A 182 5.56 -1.01 -1.53
CA ASN A 182 6.97 -1.20 -1.24
C ASN A 182 7.59 -1.95 -2.42
N LEU A 183 8.13 -1.23 -3.40
CA LEU A 183 8.88 -1.87 -4.48
C LEU A 183 10.33 -2.09 -4.01
N HIS A 184 10.81 -3.33 -4.07
CA HIS A 184 12.12 -3.67 -3.52
C HIS A 184 12.78 -4.84 -4.27
N GLY A 185 14.11 -4.88 -4.23
CA GLY A 185 14.90 -6.02 -4.66
C GLY A 185 15.04 -7.09 -3.58
N GLU A 186 15.62 -8.24 -3.95
CA GLU A 186 15.83 -9.38 -3.03
C GLU A 186 16.67 -9.03 -1.80
N GLY A 187 17.65 -8.13 -1.94
CA GLY A 187 18.52 -7.67 -0.86
C GLY A 187 17.86 -6.72 0.14
N TRP A 188 16.68 -6.21 -0.20
CA TRP A 188 15.86 -5.28 0.60
C TRP A 188 14.49 -5.86 0.94
N ALA A 189 14.33 -7.16 0.71
CA ALA A 189 13.24 -7.89 1.27
C ALA A 189 13.48 -8.13 2.77
N GLY A 190 12.44 -8.47 3.51
CA GLY A 190 12.52 -8.65 4.96
C GLY A 190 13.39 -9.85 5.35
N THR A 191 12.88 -10.70 6.22
CA THR A 191 13.60 -11.91 6.63
C THR A 191 13.62 -12.99 5.51
N ASN A 192 12.87 -12.78 4.43
CA ASN A 192 12.81 -13.63 3.24
C ASN A 192 13.14 -12.81 1.98
N PRO A 193 14.02 -13.28 1.07
CA PRO A 193 14.39 -12.57 -0.17
C PRO A 193 13.26 -12.58 -1.21
N THR A 194 12.23 -11.76 -1.00
CA THR A 194 11.18 -11.48 -2.01
C THR A 194 11.62 -10.37 -2.97
N ARG A 195 10.96 -10.26 -4.12
CA ARG A 195 11.22 -9.21 -5.10
C ARG A 195 9.89 -8.63 -5.57
N ARG A 196 9.78 -7.30 -5.58
CA ARG A 196 8.61 -6.58 -6.09
C ARG A 196 9.07 -5.39 -6.91
N ASP A 197 9.15 -5.57 -8.23
CA ASP A 197 9.69 -4.52 -9.11
C ASP A 197 8.63 -3.60 -9.68
N ARG A 198 7.36 -3.99 -9.61
CA ARG A 198 6.31 -3.36 -10.41
C ARG A 198 4.97 -3.34 -9.71
N VAL A 199 4.26 -2.22 -9.88
CA VAL A 199 2.86 -2.09 -9.51
C VAL A 199 2.09 -1.40 -10.64
N GLU A 200 0.89 -1.91 -10.91
CA GLU A 200 -0.07 -1.33 -11.84
C GLU A 200 -1.25 -0.73 -11.08
N VAL A 201 -1.63 0.49 -11.46
CA VAL A 201 -2.69 1.26 -10.81
C VAL A 201 -3.72 1.67 -11.87
N PRO A 202 -4.86 0.97 -11.98
CA PRO A 202 -5.92 1.34 -12.91
C PRO A 202 -6.64 2.61 -12.45
N ILE A 203 -6.92 3.50 -13.40
CA ILE A 203 -7.59 4.79 -13.17
C ILE A 203 -8.71 4.99 -14.20
N GLY A 204 -9.93 4.68 -13.78
CA GLY A 204 -11.13 4.79 -14.62
C GLY A 204 -11.92 6.09 -14.43
N GLY A 205 -12.90 6.31 -15.29
CA GLY A 205 -13.89 7.39 -15.14
C GLY A 205 -13.35 8.81 -15.41
N MET A 206 -12.22 8.94 -16.11
CA MET A 206 -11.68 10.23 -16.49
C MET A 206 -12.22 10.67 -17.85
N PRO A 207 -12.42 11.97 -18.11
CA PRO A 207 -12.88 12.41 -19.41
C PRO A 207 -11.77 12.32 -20.45
N SER A 208 -12.16 12.03 -21.69
CA SER A 208 -11.26 11.98 -22.86
C SER A 208 -11.61 13.01 -23.93
N ASP A 209 -12.76 13.66 -23.81
CA ASP A 209 -13.25 14.70 -24.71
C ASP A 209 -13.09 16.11 -24.10
N GLY A 210 -12.83 17.09 -24.95
CA GLY A 210 -12.72 18.49 -24.53
C GLY A 210 -11.59 18.80 -23.54
N VAL A 211 -10.62 17.88 -23.40
CA VAL A 211 -9.45 18.01 -22.52
C VAL A 211 -8.57 19.16 -23.00
N LYS A 212 -8.34 20.12 -22.10
CA LYS A 212 -7.41 21.25 -22.30
C LYS A 212 -6.04 20.98 -21.69
N LYS A 213 -6.05 20.39 -20.48
CA LYS A 213 -4.86 20.06 -19.70
C LYS A 213 -5.14 18.80 -18.91
N ALA A 214 -4.20 17.87 -18.87
CA ALA A 214 -4.17 16.79 -17.90
C ALA A 214 -2.80 16.76 -17.23
N GLU A 215 -2.79 16.74 -15.90
CA GLU A 215 -1.59 16.70 -15.08
C GLU A 215 -1.65 15.49 -14.16
N LEU A 216 -0.61 14.66 -14.22
CA LEU A 216 -0.38 13.58 -13.28
C LEU A 216 0.73 14.01 -12.33
N SER A 217 0.46 14.05 -11.04
CA SER A 217 1.49 14.22 -10.01
C SER A 217 1.64 12.95 -9.19
N VAL A 218 2.88 12.58 -8.84
CA VAL A 218 3.19 11.41 -8.02
C VAL A 218 4.14 11.79 -6.90
N LEU A 219 4.00 11.12 -5.75
CA LEU A 219 4.96 11.22 -4.64
C LEU A 219 5.55 9.86 -4.32
N LEU A 220 6.87 9.82 -4.36
CA LEU A 220 7.71 8.66 -4.05
C LEU A 220 8.51 8.97 -2.78
N VAL A 221 8.64 7.99 -1.88
CA VAL A 221 9.52 8.10 -0.70
C VAL A 221 10.50 6.94 -0.64
N ALA A 222 11.52 7.13 0.20
CA ALA A 222 12.68 6.24 0.31
C ALA A 222 13.50 6.15 -0.99
N THR A 223 13.45 7.20 -1.80
CA THR A 223 14.13 7.30 -3.09
C THR A 223 15.65 7.47 -2.95
N ASN A 224 16.42 7.06 -3.95
CA ASN A 224 17.88 7.07 -3.94
C ASN A 224 18.45 7.62 -5.25
N ARG A 225 19.25 8.68 -5.12
CA ARG A 225 19.94 9.27 -6.27
C ARG A 225 20.86 8.26 -6.96
N GLY A 226 20.74 8.17 -8.28
CA GLY A 226 21.67 7.37 -9.10
C GLY A 226 21.21 5.93 -9.28
N GLN A 227 20.04 5.58 -8.78
CA GLN A 227 19.41 4.29 -9.00
C GLN A 227 18.16 4.50 -9.84
N PRO A 228 18.13 4.04 -11.10
CA PRO A 228 17.05 4.38 -12.01
C PRO A 228 15.74 3.67 -11.68
N ASP A 229 14.65 4.42 -11.69
CA ASP A 229 13.27 3.96 -11.58
C ASP A 229 12.39 4.63 -12.65
N TYR A 230 11.16 4.14 -12.81
CA TYR A 230 10.29 4.51 -13.92
C TYR A 230 8.85 4.69 -13.49
N VAL A 231 8.22 5.70 -14.07
CA VAL A 231 6.77 5.91 -14.03
C VAL A 231 6.24 5.90 -15.45
N LEU A 232 5.20 5.11 -15.69
CA LEU A 232 4.53 5.03 -16.99
C LEU A 232 3.08 5.44 -16.87
N PHE A 233 2.57 6.10 -17.90
CA PHE A 233 1.15 6.39 -18.03
C PHE A 233 0.64 5.95 -19.39
N ASN A 234 -0.35 5.05 -19.40
CA ASN A 234 -0.92 4.45 -20.60
C ASN A 234 0.13 3.82 -21.54
N GLY A 235 1.16 3.22 -20.95
CA GLY A 235 2.27 2.55 -21.64
C GLY A 235 3.36 3.49 -22.16
N ALA A 236 3.26 4.80 -21.92
CA ALA A 236 4.33 5.75 -22.24
C ALA A 236 5.19 6.01 -21.00
N ASP A 237 6.52 5.89 -21.16
CA ASP A 237 7.47 6.32 -20.14
C ASP A 237 7.37 7.81 -19.90
N LEU A 238 7.29 8.19 -18.63
CA LEU A 238 7.36 9.57 -18.19
C LEU A 238 8.80 9.95 -17.85
N GLY A 239 8.99 11.24 -17.59
CA GLY A 239 10.27 11.80 -17.21
C GLY A 239 11.28 11.96 -18.36
N VAL A 240 12.37 12.67 -18.07
CA VAL A 240 13.50 12.87 -18.99
C VAL A 240 14.67 11.96 -18.61
N ALA A 241 15.68 11.89 -19.48
CA ALA A 241 16.91 11.19 -19.12
C ALA A 241 17.62 11.97 -17.98
N PRO A 242 18.20 11.30 -16.98
CA PRO A 242 18.88 11.96 -15.88
C PRO A 242 20.02 12.87 -16.37
N ALA A 243 20.06 14.10 -15.87
CA ALA A 243 21.05 15.09 -16.30
C ALA A 243 22.43 14.89 -15.64
N LYS A 244 22.49 14.22 -14.49
CA LYS A 244 23.69 14.03 -13.67
C LYS A 244 23.70 12.62 -13.10
N GLY A 245 24.85 11.97 -13.10
CA GLY A 245 25.02 10.61 -12.60
C GLY A 245 25.61 9.71 -13.66
N THR A 246 25.75 8.44 -13.35
CA THR A 246 26.34 7.42 -14.22
C THR A 246 25.27 6.39 -14.55
N TYR A 247 24.48 6.66 -15.59
CA TYR A 247 23.39 5.79 -16.02
C TYR A 247 23.68 5.14 -17.37
N LEU A 248 23.10 3.96 -17.57
CA LEU A 248 23.08 3.33 -18.88
C LEU A 248 22.12 4.06 -19.84
N PRO A 249 22.34 3.97 -21.16
CA PRO A 249 21.42 4.53 -22.15
C PRO A 249 20.00 3.98 -21.98
N GLY A 250 19.01 4.87 -21.97
CA GLY A 250 17.60 4.51 -21.80
C GLY A 250 17.08 4.62 -20.37
N ALA A 251 17.96 4.80 -19.38
CA ALA A 251 17.55 5.02 -18.00
C ALA A 251 16.67 6.27 -17.84
N LYS A 252 15.69 6.13 -16.95
CA LYS A 252 15.00 7.22 -16.27
C LYS A 252 15.35 7.12 -14.79
N ASP A 253 15.20 8.22 -14.05
CA ASP A 253 15.38 8.24 -12.60
C ASP A 253 14.43 9.33 -12.09
N ILE A 254 13.22 8.89 -11.73
CA ILE A 254 12.15 9.75 -11.21
C ILE A 254 12.37 9.97 -9.72
N GLY A 255 12.84 8.95 -9.00
CA GLY A 255 13.24 8.94 -7.59
C GLY A 255 14.68 9.39 -7.35
N ASN A 256 15.08 10.53 -7.91
CA ASN A 256 16.50 10.93 -7.93
C ASN A 256 16.95 11.82 -6.73
N GLU A 257 16.11 11.91 -5.68
CA GLU A 257 16.24 12.82 -4.54
C GLU A 257 16.18 14.31 -4.93
N GLN A 258 15.45 14.66 -5.99
CA GLN A 258 15.32 16.00 -6.54
C GLN A 258 13.90 16.26 -7.09
N SER A 259 12.97 16.63 -6.22
CA SER A 259 11.58 16.93 -6.60
C SER A 259 11.46 18.04 -7.66
N HIS A 260 10.44 17.91 -8.51
CA HIS A 260 10.05 18.83 -9.59
C HIS A 260 11.07 18.97 -10.71
N ASP A 261 11.85 17.93 -10.96
CA ASP A 261 12.90 17.92 -11.98
C ASP A 261 12.63 16.96 -13.13
N ALA A 262 11.66 16.03 -12.99
CA ALA A 262 11.50 14.91 -13.92
C ALA A 262 11.12 15.35 -15.34
N THR A 263 10.68 16.59 -15.54
CA THR A 263 10.41 17.18 -16.88
C THR A 263 11.59 17.97 -17.47
N GLY A 264 12.78 17.89 -16.86
CA GLY A 264 14.03 18.56 -17.29
C GLY A 264 14.28 19.91 -16.62
N GLY A 265 13.54 20.22 -15.55
CA GLY A 265 13.74 21.40 -14.72
C GLY A 265 14.96 21.28 -13.80
N ALA A 266 15.27 22.36 -13.08
CA ALA A 266 16.34 22.33 -12.08
C ALA A 266 15.92 21.66 -10.77
N GLY A 267 14.63 21.43 -10.53
CA GLY A 267 14.10 20.82 -9.31
C GLY A 267 14.53 21.47 -7.99
N VAL A 268 14.28 20.75 -6.90
CA VAL A 268 14.69 21.06 -5.53
C VAL A 268 15.25 19.79 -4.90
N GLU A 269 16.41 19.87 -4.26
CA GLU A 269 16.97 18.70 -3.56
C GLU A 269 16.10 18.30 -2.36
N THR A 270 15.58 17.08 -2.38
CA THR A 270 14.55 16.59 -1.46
C THR A 270 14.86 15.19 -0.96
N ARG A 271 16.10 14.95 -0.55
CA ARG A 271 16.64 13.67 -0.03
C ARG A 271 15.60 12.64 0.42
N TYR A 272 15.62 11.48 -0.23
CA TYR A 272 14.72 10.34 -0.02
C TYR A 272 13.24 10.56 -0.37
N VAL A 273 12.91 11.64 -1.08
CA VAL A 273 11.56 11.95 -1.54
C VAL A 273 11.60 12.62 -2.90
N ASP A 274 10.68 12.24 -3.77
CA ASP A 274 10.47 12.89 -5.06
C ASP A 274 8.97 13.15 -5.27
N MET A 275 8.63 14.41 -5.46
CA MET A 275 7.30 14.86 -5.86
C MET A 275 7.37 15.38 -7.28
N GLU A 276 6.83 14.62 -8.23
CA GLU A 276 6.93 14.91 -9.65
C GLU A 276 5.57 15.18 -10.28
N SER A 277 5.56 16.04 -11.30
CA SER A 277 4.36 16.39 -12.06
C SER A 277 4.63 16.30 -13.56
N PHE A 278 3.72 15.66 -14.29
CA PHE A 278 3.83 15.37 -15.71
C PHE A 278 2.62 15.92 -16.46
N ASP A 279 2.86 16.57 -17.59
CA ASP A 279 1.81 16.86 -18.56
C ASP A 279 1.46 15.57 -19.33
N VAL A 280 0.27 15.04 -19.05
CA VAL A 280 -0.27 13.82 -19.66
C VAL A 280 -1.46 14.13 -20.57
N THR A 281 -1.63 15.39 -20.99
CA THR A 281 -2.75 15.86 -21.82
C THR A 281 -2.95 15.01 -23.07
N GLY A 282 -1.86 14.65 -23.76
CA GLY A 282 -1.91 13.82 -24.98
C GLY A 282 -2.05 12.32 -24.74
N LEU A 283 -2.03 11.87 -23.47
CA LEU A 283 -2.02 10.45 -23.10
C LEU A 283 -3.31 10.00 -22.43
N VAL A 284 -4.10 10.92 -21.86
CA VAL A 284 -5.30 10.60 -21.08
C VAL A 284 -6.40 9.94 -21.92
N ARG A 285 -7.09 8.98 -21.31
CA ARG A 285 -8.17 8.16 -21.87
C ARG A 285 -9.31 8.04 -20.84
N GLY A 286 -10.41 7.40 -21.23
CA GLY A 286 -11.50 7.06 -20.30
C GLY A 286 -11.03 6.15 -19.16
N GLU A 287 -10.34 5.07 -19.56
CA GLU A 287 -9.65 4.14 -18.69
C GLU A 287 -8.15 4.32 -18.87
N ASN A 288 -7.43 4.55 -17.77
CA ASN A 288 -6.01 4.79 -17.76
C ASN A 288 -5.29 3.76 -16.90
N LEU A 289 -3.99 3.59 -17.14
CA LEU A 289 -3.11 2.74 -16.37
C LEU A 289 -1.87 3.54 -16.00
N LEU A 290 -1.65 3.69 -14.70
CA LEU A 290 -0.41 4.20 -14.12
C LEU A 290 0.44 3.00 -13.68
N VAL A 291 1.74 3.03 -13.96
CA VAL A 291 2.67 1.97 -13.57
C VAL A 291 3.88 2.59 -12.89
N PHE A 292 4.31 1.99 -11.80
CA PHE A 292 5.60 2.28 -11.17
C PHE A 292 6.50 1.06 -11.32
N GLU A 293 7.74 1.27 -11.75
CA GLU A 293 8.76 0.23 -11.93
C GLU A 293 10.05 0.65 -11.23
N ARG A 294 10.59 -0.25 -10.42
CA ARG A 294 11.86 -0.09 -9.69
C ARG A 294 13.09 -0.24 -10.59
N ASP A 295 12.98 -1.04 -11.65
CA ASP A 295 14.14 -1.46 -12.42
C ASP A 295 13.83 -1.83 -13.87
N ARG A 296 14.89 -1.88 -14.70
CA ARG A 296 14.92 -2.45 -16.05
C ARG A 296 16.30 -3.01 -16.37
N ASP A 297 16.36 -4.13 -17.07
CA ASP A 297 17.61 -4.70 -17.60
C ASP A 297 18.03 -3.88 -18.83
N LEU A 298 18.90 -2.88 -18.61
CA LEU A 298 19.23 -1.87 -19.62
C LEU A 298 20.38 -2.31 -20.51
N ASP A 299 21.29 -3.14 -20.02
CA ASP A 299 22.39 -3.69 -20.82
C ASP A 299 22.11 -5.09 -21.41
N GLY A 300 21.03 -5.75 -20.97
CA GLY A 300 20.55 -7.01 -21.51
C GLY A 300 21.33 -8.22 -21.01
N ASP A 301 22.06 -8.10 -19.90
CA ASP A 301 22.82 -9.20 -19.30
C ASP A 301 21.96 -10.15 -18.44
N GLY A 302 20.69 -9.80 -18.20
CA GLY A 302 19.73 -10.57 -17.41
C GLY A 302 19.82 -10.33 -15.90
N ASN A 303 20.68 -9.43 -15.43
CA ASN A 303 20.85 -9.05 -14.04
C ASN A 303 20.42 -7.60 -13.85
N ILE A 304 19.77 -7.31 -12.72
CA ILE A 304 19.51 -5.93 -12.31
C ILE A 304 20.50 -5.57 -11.22
N THR A 305 21.44 -4.68 -11.54
CA THR A 305 22.35 -4.16 -10.52
C THR A 305 21.77 -2.90 -9.87
N THR A 306 21.71 -2.85 -8.54
CA THR A 306 21.33 -1.63 -7.80
C THR A 306 22.54 -0.88 -7.23
N THR A 307 23.72 -1.45 -7.41
CA THR A 307 24.98 -0.91 -6.87
C THR A 307 26.04 -0.86 -7.95
N GLY A 308 27.10 -0.10 -7.69
CA GLY A 308 28.23 0.03 -8.61
C GLY A 308 28.16 1.31 -9.43
N ALA A 309 28.91 1.33 -10.53
CA ALA A 309 29.10 2.54 -11.32
C ALA A 309 27.91 2.84 -12.23
N THR A 310 27.14 1.84 -12.66
CA THR A 310 25.98 2.03 -13.55
C THR A 310 24.83 1.14 -13.11
N PRO A 311 24.13 1.48 -12.01
CA PRO A 311 22.95 0.76 -11.58
C PRO A 311 21.84 0.81 -12.64
N GLU A 312 21.01 -0.23 -12.62
CA GLU A 312 19.88 -0.52 -13.53
C GLU A 312 18.54 -0.53 -12.81
N GLY A 313 18.57 -0.46 -11.48
CA GLY A 313 17.39 -0.38 -10.67
C GLY A 313 17.63 0.27 -9.32
N GLU A 314 16.53 0.66 -8.70
CA GLU A 314 16.47 1.15 -7.34
C GLU A 314 16.41 0.03 -6.33
N ASP A 315 17.10 0.17 -5.20
CA ASP A 315 17.09 -0.85 -4.15
C ASP A 315 15.69 -1.05 -3.56
N TYR A 316 15.01 0.07 -3.34
CA TYR A 316 13.87 0.18 -2.45
C TYR A 316 13.16 1.52 -2.69
N ILE A 317 11.88 1.52 -3.05
CA ILE A 317 11.11 2.74 -3.31
C ILE A 317 9.64 2.56 -2.94
N HIS A 318 9.03 3.63 -2.41
CA HIS A 318 7.64 3.65 -2.01
C HIS A 318 6.80 4.67 -2.79
N PRO A 319 6.04 4.22 -3.80
CA PRO A 319 4.94 5.01 -4.36
C PRO A 319 3.81 5.18 -3.33
N CYS A 320 3.57 6.42 -2.89
CA CYS A 320 2.59 6.72 -1.84
C CYS A 320 1.37 7.53 -2.30
N LEU A 321 1.53 8.36 -3.34
CA LEU A 321 0.47 9.25 -3.81
C LEU A 321 0.50 9.39 -5.33
N ALA A 322 -0.68 9.39 -5.94
CA ALA A 322 -0.88 9.77 -7.33
C ALA A 322 -2.11 10.69 -7.46
N ILE A 323 -1.98 11.79 -8.18
CA ILE A 323 -3.03 12.79 -8.38
C ILE A 323 -3.16 13.01 -9.89
N LEU A 324 -4.29 12.62 -10.46
CA LEU A 324 -4.60 12.92 -11.85
C LEU A 324 -5.68 13.98 -11.91
N ALA A 325 -5.37 15.14 -12.48
CA ALA A 325 -6.28 16.25 -12.69
C ALA A 325 -6.43 16.56 -14.18
N VAL A 326 -7.66 16.57 -14.68
CA VAL A 326 -8.01 16.79 -16.09
C VAL A 326 -8.96 17.97 -16.20
N THR A 327 -8.44 19.08 -16.72
CA THR A 327 -9.17 20.32 -16.97
C THR A 327 -9.79 20.29 -18.37
N ARG A 328 -11.08 20.64 -18.46
CA ARG A 328 -11.86 20.66 -19.70
C ARG A 328 -12.47 22.02 -19.98
N SER A 329 -12.66 22.30 -21.26
CA SER A 329 -13.41 23.48 -21.68
C SER A 329 -14.88 23.37 -21.33
N GLY A 330 -15.46 24.44 -20.78
CA GLY A 330 -16.90 24.57 -20.61
C GLY A 330 -17.37 24.32 -19.18
N PRO A 331 -18.70 24.29 -18.97
CA PRO A 331 -19.28 24.15 -17.64
C PRO A 331 -18.96 22.78 -17.03
N ALA A 332 -19.13 22.68 -15.72
CA ALA A 332 -19.14 21.38 -15.03
C ALA A 332 -20.12 20.42 -15.72
N SER A 333 -19.74 19.15 -15.78
CA SER A 333 -20.58 18.06 -16.23
C SER A 333 -21.85 17.98 -15.39
N SER A 334 -22.92 17.46 -15.98
CA SER A 334 -24.05 16.96 -15.21
C SER A 334 -23.58 15.92 -14.19
N ALA A 335 -24.34 15.78 -13.10
CA ALA A 335 -24.09 14.72 -12.15
C ALA A 335 -24.14 13.34 -12.85
N SER A 336 -23.24 12.45 -12.46
CA SER A 336 -23.11 11.11 -13.02
C SER A 336 -22.57 10.20 -11.95
N LEU A 337 -23.11 8.98 -11.88
CA LEU A 337 -22.77 7.98 -10.89
C LEU A 337 -22.16 6.75 -11.56
N ALA A 338 -21.21 6.13 -10.89
CA ALA A 338 -20.72 4.80 -11.20
C ALA A 338 -20.90 3.90 -9.98
N VAL A 339 -21.06 2.61 -10.24
CA VAL A 339 -21.05 1.55 -9.24
C VAL A 339 -19.91 0.63 -9.61
N ASP A 340 -18.99 0.43 -8.68
CA ASP A 340 -17.78 -0.38 -8.86
C ASP A 340 -17.64 -1.36 -7.69
N SER A 341 -16.69 -2.29 -7.80
CA SER A 341 -16.32 -3.23 -6.73
C SER A 341 -17.52 -3.95 -6.11
N LEU A 342 -18.34 -4.60 -6.95
CA LEU A 342 -19.49 -5.38 -6.50
C LEU A 342 -19.04 -6.71 -5.87
N GLU A 343 -19.07 -6.75 -4.54
CA GLU A 343 -18.75 -7.91 -3.72
C GLU A 343 -20.01 -8.54 -3.15
N VAL A 344 -19.99 -9.87 -3.06
CA VAL A 344 -21.06 -10.65 -2.44
C VAL A 344 -20.39 -11.60 -1.46
N LYS A 345 -20.70 -11.44 -0.17
CA LYS A 345 -20.15 -12.25 0.92
C LYS A 345 -21.25 -13.10 1.52
N ASN A 346 -20.87 -14.28 2.01
CA ASN A 346 -21.74 -15.19 2.76
C ASN A 346 -23.02 -15.61 2.01
N ALA A 347 -22.97 -15.67 0.67
CA ALA A 347 -24.11 -16.08 -0.15
C ALA A 347 -24.28 -17.60 -0.13
N TYR A 348 -24.91 -18.10 0.95
CA TYR A 348 -25.22 -19.51 1.16
C TYR A 348 -26.73 -19.73 1.15
N ALA A 349 -27.17 -20.89 0.66
CA ALA A 349 -28.59 -21.19 0.53
C ALA A 349 -29.30 -21.10 1.89
N GLY A 350 -30.29 -20.21 1.99
CA GLY A 350 -31.10 -19.97 3.17
C GLY A 350 -30.51 -18.99 4.19
N GLU A 351 -29.29 -18.50 3.97
CA GLU A 351 -28.57 -17.60 4.88
C GLU A 351 -28.58 -16.15 4.38
N PRO A 352 -28.40 -15.16 5.28
CA PRO A 352 -28.20 -13.77 4.87
C PRO A 352 -26.83 -13.59 4.22
N ALA A 353 -26.85 -13.13 2.96
CA ALA A 353 -25.70 -12.64 2.23
C ALA A 353 -25.55 -11.12 2.42
N GLU A 354 -24.33 -10.63 2.29
CA GLU A 354 -24.02 -9.21 2.25
C GLU A 354 -23.57 -8.82 0.85
N VAL A 355 -24.27 -7.88 0.22
CA VAL A 355 -23.87 -7.32 -1.07
C VAL A 355 -23.29 -5.93 -0.82
N THR A 356 -22.01 -5.78 -1.09
CA THR A 356 -21.27 -4.52 -0.92
C THR A 356 -20.87 -3.98 -2.28
N ALA A 357 -21.04 -2.67 -2.47
CA ALA A 357 -20.60 -1.98 -3.68
C ALA A 357 -20.07 -0.58 -3.36
N VAL A 358 -19.16 -0.09 -4.19
CA VAL A 358 -18.67 1.28 -4.12
C VAL A 358 -19.46 2.15 -5.09
N VAL A 359 -20.16 3.15 -4.56
CA VAL A 359 -20.88 4.14 -5.36
C VAL A 359 -20.07 5.42 -5.41
N ARG A 360 -19.77 5.92 -6.60
CA ARG A 360 -18.95 7.14 -6.78
C ARG A 360 -19.50 8.10 -7.80
N SER A 361 -19.12 9.37 -7.67
CA SER A 361 -19.41 10.41 -8.65
C SER A 361 -18.38 10.42 -9.77
N THR A 362 -18.85 10.30 -11.01
CA THR A 362 -18.09 10.49 -12.25
C THR A 362 -18.52 11.78 -12.97
N GLY A 363 -19.35 12.60 -12.31
CA GLY A 363 -19.88 13.90 -12.75
C GLY A 363 -19.56 15.01 -11.75
N ALA A 364 -20.28 16.12 -11.85
CA ALA A 364 -20.48 16.97 -10.68
C ALA A 364 -21.15 16.15 -9.55
N ALA A 365 -20.94 16.57 -8.29
CA ALA A 365 -21.61 15.93 -7.16
C ALA A 365 -23.15 16.04 -7.30
N PRO A 366 -23.92 14.98 -7.02
CA PRO A 366 -25.37 15.05 -7.02
C PRO A 366 -25.86 16.01 -5.92
N GLY A 367 -26.90 16.79 -6.21
CA GLY A 367 -27.44 17.78 -5.28
C GLY A 367 -28.29 17.23 -4.13
N GLY A 368 -28.41 15.91 -4.00
CA GLY A 368 -29.27 15.23 -3.03
C GLY A 368 -28.84 13.78 -2.78
N PRO A 369 -29.63 13.02 -2.00
CA PRO A 369 -29.30 11.62 -1.72
C PRO A 369 -29.30 10.78 -2.99
N VAL A 370 -28.42 9.77 -2.99
CA VAL A 370 -28.34 8.72 -4.00
C VAL A 370 -29.10 7.51 -3.49
N LEU A 371 -30.10 7.07 -4.24
CA LEU A 371 -30.81 5.81 -3.99
C LEU A 371 -29.99 4.66 -4.58
N VAL A 372 -29.52 3.76 -3.73
CA VAL A 372 -28.80 2.55 -4.11
C VAL A 372 -29.74 1.36 -3.99
N THR A 373 -29.96 0.65 -5.09
CA THR A 373 -30.89 -0.48 -5.18
C THR A 373 -30.14 -1.76 -5.48
N LEU A 374 -30.40 -2.80 -4.68
CA LEU A 374 -29.98 -4.16 -4.96
C LEU A 374 -31.05 -4.86 -5.80
N VAL A 375 -30.64 -5.40 -6.94
CA VAL A 375 -31.48 -6.16 -7.87
C VAL A 375 -30.94 -7.59 -7.97
N VAL A 376 -31.80 -8.57 -7.72
CA VAL A 376 -31.49 -9.99 -7.82
C VAL A 376 -32.42 -10.61 -8.85
N ASP A 377 -31.86 -11.21 -9.90
CA ASP A 377 -32.59 -11.80 -11.03
C ASP A 377 -33.63 -10.85 -11.65
N GLY A 378 -33.27 -9.57 -11.74
CA GLY A 378 -34.13 -8.51 -12.28
C GLY A 378 -35.20 -7.98 -11.31
N VAL A 379 -35.24 -8.46 -10.06
CA VAL A 379 -36.18 -8.02 -9.03
C VAL A 379 -35.48 -7.23 -7.94
N SER A 380 -36.02 -6.06 -7.56
CA SER A 380 -35.50 -5.28 -6.43
C SER A 380 -35.59 -6.08 -5.13
N ALA A 381 -34.44 -6.41 -4.54
CA ALA A 381 -34.33 -7.14 -3.28
C ALA A 381 -34.17 -6.21 -2.06
N GLY A 382 -33.68 -4.98 -2.27
CA GLY A 382 -33.50 -3.99 -1.21
C GLY A 382 -33.03 -2.64 -1.75
N SER A 383 -33.12 -1.59 -0.95
CA SER A 383 -32.56 -0.28 -1.31
C SER A 383 -32.15 0.53 -0.09
N ARG A 384 -31.28 1.52 -0.30
CA ARG A 384 -30.77 2.42 0.73
C ARG A 384 -30.46 3.80 0.13
N ASP A 385 -30.89 4.85 0.80
CA ASP A 385 -30.45 6.21 0.49
C ASP A 385 -29.09 6.49 1.15
N VAL A 386 -28.16 7.05 0.38
CA VAL A 386 -26.84 7.47 0.85
C VAL A 386 -26.53 8.89 0.40
N THR A 387 -25.71 9.61 1.18
CA THR A 387 -25.16 10.91 0.78
C THR A 387 -23.70 10.71 0.41
N LEU A 388 -23.30 11.19 -0.77
CA LEU A 388 -21.88 11.16 -1.14
C LEU A 388 -21.10 12.19 -0.31
N PRO A 389 -20.03 11.78 0.40
CA PRO A 389 -19.15 12.71 1.09
C PRO A 389 -18.34 13.55 0.09
N ALA A 390 -17.57 14.52 0.60
CA ALA A 390 -16.69 15.37 -0.20
C ALA A 390 -15.63 14.61 -1.01
N SER A 391 -15.25 13.40 -0.58
CA SER A 391 -14.37 12.50 -1.34
C SER A 391 -15.03 11.97 -2.62
N GLY A 392 -16.35 12.14 -2.78
CA GLY A 392 -17.09 11.80 -3.99
C GLY A 392 -17.41 10.31 -4.16
N TRP A 393 -17.16 9.48 -3.16
CA TRP A 393 -17.52 8.05 -3.17
C TRP A 393 -17.93 7.54 -1.79
N VAL A 394 -18.69 6.45 -1.76
CA VAL A 394 -19.12 5.77 -0.54
C VAL A 394 -19.27 4.27 -0.79
N GLU A 395 -18.92 3.45 0.19
CA GLU A 395 -19.22 2.02 0.20
C GLU A 395 -20.62 1.77 0.78
N VAL A 396 -21.40 0.90 0.14
CA VAL A 396 -22.77 0.59 0.53
C VAL A 396 -22.96 -0.92 0.61
N THR A 397 -23.39 -1.39 1.78
CA THR A 397 -23.78 -2.79 2.01
C THR A 397 -25.30 -2.91 2.13
N ILE A 398 -25.87 -3.85 1.37
CA ILE A 398 -27.30 -4.21 1.38
C ILE A 398 -27.42 -5.73 1.62
N PRO A 399 -28.16 -6.17 2.65
CA PRO A 399 -28.35 -7.59 2.91
C PRO A 399 -29.33 -8.23 1.90
N TRP A 400 -29.12 -9.51 1.59
CA TRP A 400 -30.00 -10.32 0.76
C TRP A 400 -30.10 -11.74 1.30
N THR A 401 -31.30 -12.31 1.40
CA THR A 401 -31.46 -13.74 1.76
C THR A 401 -31.23 -14.59 0.52
N ALA A 402 -30.12 -15.31 0.49
CA ALA A 402 -29.72 -16.06 -0.69
C ALA A 402 -30.50 -17.39 -0.79
N SER A 403 -30.94 -17.73 -2.00
CA SER A 403 -31.54 -19.04 -2.31
C SER A 403 -30.55 -19.91 -3.07
N GLU A 404 -30.69 -21.24 -2.98
CA GLU A 404 -29.88 -22.14 -3.81
C GLU A 404 -30.12 -21.87 -5.30
N GLY A 405 -29.05 -21.70 -6.07
CA GLY A 405 -29.19 -21.33 -7.48
C GLY A 405 -27.98 -20.58 -8.03
N THR A 406 -28.14 -20.11 -9.27
CA THR A 406 -27.23 -19.15 -9.88
C THR A 406 -28.01 -17.85 -10.05
N HIS A 407 -27.51 -16.77 -9.47
CA HIS A 407 -28.22 -15.50 -9.38
C HIS A 407 -27.45 -14.40 -10.11
N ALA A 408 -28.17 -13.56 -10.85
CA ALA A 408 -27.66 -12.31 -11.37
C ALA A 408 -27.86 -11.23 -10.30
N ILE A 409 -26.75 -10.74 -9.72
CA ILE A 409 -26.73 -9.71 -8.69
C ILE A 409 -26.30 -8.41 -9.32
N ALA A 410 -27.14 -7.38 -9.25
CA ALA A 410 -26.82 -6.04 -9.72
C ALA A 410 -27.06 -5.00 -8.63
N VAL A 411 -26.21 -3.97 -8.60
CA VAL A 411 -26.39 -2.79 -7.77
C VAL A 411 -26.52 -1.58 -8.68
N GLU A 412 -27.58 -0.80 -8.47
CA GLU A 412 -27.94 0.38 -9.24
C GLU A 412 -27.91 1.61 -8.33
N ALA A 413 -27.30 2.70 -8.80
CA ALA A 413 -27.24 3.97 -8.07
C ALA A 413 -27.90 5.07 -8.91
N ALA A 414 -28.87 5.77 -8.34
CA ALA A 414 -29.62 6.83 -9.02
C ALA A 414 -29.81 8.05 -8.12
N ALA A 415 -29.76 9.24 -8.70
CA ALA A 415 -30.09 10.50 -8.03
C ALA A 415 -30.82 11.45 -9.00
N PRO A 416 -31.70 12.34 -8.51
CA PRO A 416 -32.39 13.31 -9.36
C PRO A 416 -31.40 14.16 -10.18
N GLY A 417 -31.58 14.18 -11.50
CA GLY A 417 -30.72 14.95 -12.41
C GLY A 417 -29.32 14.36 -12.65
N ALA A 418 -29.02 13.18 -12.10
CA ALA A 418 -27.78 12.47 -12.35
C ALA A 418 -27.98 11.32 -13.35
N SER A 419 -26.97 11.05 -14.18
CA SER A 419 -26.91 9.78 -14.93
C SER A 419 -26.67 8.63 -13.95
N PRO A 420 -27.45 7.53 -14.02
CA PRO A 420 -27.34 6.43 -13.06
C PRO A 420 -26.12 5.54 -13.34
N GLY A 421 -25.64 4.86 -12.30
CA GLY A 421 -24.58 3.85 -12.38
C GLY A 421 -25.14 2.45 -12.10
N ARG A 422 -24.53 1.42 -12.70
CA ARG A 422 -24.92 0.02 -12.49
C ARG A 422 -23.71 -0.92 -12.60
N ALA A 423 -23.57 -1.84 -11.66
CA ALA A 423 -22.67 -2.99 -11.75
C ALA A 423 -23.48 -4.28 -11.62
N GLU A 424 -23.04 -5.35 -12.28
CA GLU A 424 -23.69 -6.65 -12.24
C GLU A 424 -22.66 -7.78 -12.26
N LYS A 425 -22.93 -8.84 -11.50
CA LYS A 425 -22.17 -10.09 -11.54
C LYS A 425 -23.08 -11.29 -11.31
N THR A 426 -22.63 -12.45 -11.76
CA THR A 426 -23.29 -13.72 -11.48
C THR A 426 -22.66 -14.37 -10.26
N VAL A 427 -23.48 -14.95 -9.37
CA VAL A 427 -23.03 -15.66 -8.17
C VAL A 427 -23.69 -17.04 -8.10
N LYS A 428 -22.89 -18.08 -7.83
CA LYS A 428 -23.38 -19.42 -7.49
C LYS A 428 -23.60 -19.53 -5.98
N VAL A 429 -24.82 -19.91 -5.60
CA VAL A 429 -25.23 -20.13 -4.22
C VAL A 429 -25.61 -21.60 -4.02
N GLY A 430 -25.05 -22.21 -2.98
CA GLY A 430 -25.29 -23.59 -2.57
C GLY A 430 -24.91 -23.77 -1.09
N THR A 431 -24.17 -24.83 -0.77
CA THR A 431 -23.61 -25.02 0.57
C THR A 431 -22.48 -24.02 0.85
N PRO A 432 -22.13 -23.77 2.13
CA PRO A 432 -20.96 -22.97 2.47
C PRO A 432 -19.70 -23.39 1.73
N VAL A 433 -18.77 -22.43 1.58
CA VAL A 433 -17.44 -22.64 1.01
C VAL A 433 -16.69 -23.70 1.82
N ASP A 434 -15.78 -24.41 1.14
CA ASP A 434 -14.89 -25.42 1.71
C ASP A 434 -13.55 -25.38 0.97
N LEU A 435 -12.61 -24.57 1.45
CA LEU A 435 -11.28 -24.34 0.89
C LEU A 435 -10.33 -25.45 1.34
N ALA A 436 -9.93 -26.29 0.39
CA ALA A 436 -8.94 -27.33 0.62
C ALA A 436 -7.60 -26.95 -0.02
N VAL A 437 -6.55 -26.92 0.79
CA VAL A 437 -5.18 -26.67 0.35
C VAL A 437 -4.43 -27.98 0.15
N SER A 438 -3.63 -28.05 -0.90
CA SER A 438 -2.64 -29.10 -1.09
C SER A 438 -1.33 -28.53 -1.62
N VAL A 439 -0.23 -29.20 -1.26
CA VAL A 439 1.13 -28.75 -1.57
C VAL A 439 1.87 -29.87 -2.30
N GLY A 440 2.47 -29.53 -3.43
CA GLY A 440 3.27 -30.42 -4.25
C GLY A 440 4.71 -30.56 -3.74
N GLN A 441 5.48 -31.46 -4.35
CA GLN A 441 6.90 -31.60 -4.06
C GLN A 441 7.66 -30.35 -4.55
N PRO A 442 8.48 -29.69 -3.71
CA PRO A 442 9.36 -28.62 -4.16
C PRO A 442 10.35 -29.16 -5.21
N SER A 443 10.53 -28.43 -6.30
CA SER A 443 11.55 -28.74 -7.31
C SER A 443 12.57 -27.61 -7.38
N ARG A 444 13.84 -27.96 -7.56
CA ARG A 444 14.91 -26.98 -7.76
C ARG A 444 14.66 -26.21 -9.06
N GLN A 445 14.87 -24.89 -9.03
CA GLN A 445 14.92 -24.09 -10.25
C GLN A 445 16.33 -24.20 -10.85
N ASP A 446 16.45 -24.89 -11.99
CA ASP A 446 17.75 -25.20 -12.61
C ASP A 446 18.46 -24.00 -13.27
N ASN A 447 17.91 -22.78 -13.15
CA ASN A 447 18.45 -21.54 -13.75
C ASN A 447 18.45 -20.34 -12.78
N ALA A 448 18.63 -20.55 -11.48
CA ALA A 448 18.92 -19.41 -10.61
C ALA A 448 20.35 -18.92 -10.88
N ALA A 449 20.50 -17.68 -11.36
CA ALA A 449 21.78 -16.99 -11.30
C ALA A 449 22.31 -17.09 -9.86
N SER A 450 23.59 -17.41 -9.72
CA SER A 450 24.18 -17.60 -8.40
C SER A 450 24.02 -16.30 -7.61
N PRO A 451 23.45 -16.29 -6.40
CA PRO A 451 23.44 -15.09 -5.57
C PRO A 451 24.89 -14.68 -5.36
N GLN A 452 25.27 -13.56 -5.97
CA GLN A 452 26.61 -13.04 -5.85
C GLN A 452 26.76 -12.55 -4.41
N ALA A 453 27.75 -13.08 -3.71
CA ALA A 453 28.03 -12.71 -2.33
C ALA A 453 28.21 -11.19 -2.23
N THR A 454 27.16 -10.49 -1.80
CA THR A 454 27.29 -9.13 -1.32
C THR A 454 27.93 -9.21 0.05
N THR A 455 29.00 -8.43 0.22
CA THR A 455 29.76 -8.39 1.47
C THR A 455 28.80 -8.06 2.61
N PRO A 456 28.64 -8.92 3.64
CA PRO A 456 27.84 -8.56 4.79
C PRO A 456 28.48 -7.34 5.45
N PHE A 457 27.70 -6.27 5.61
CA PHE A 457 28.06 -5.20 6.54
C PHE A 457 28.31 -5.83 7.92
N PRO A 458 29.42 -5.49 8.60
CA PRO A 458 29.80 -6.18 9.82
C PRO A 458 28.87 -5.79 10.97
N LEU A 459 27.89 -6.66 11.26
CA LEU A 459 27.06 -6.64 12.47
C LEU A 459 27.85 -6.88 13.78
N ALA A 460 29.17 -7.04 13.71
CA ALA A 460 30.03 -7.27 14.87
C ALA A 460 30.26 -6.04 15.78
N ALA A 461 29.70 -4.87 15.44
CA ALA A 461 29.88 -3.66 16.26
C ALA A 461 28.94 -3.56 17.49
N LEU A 462 27.89 -4.39 17.60
CA LEU A 462 26.85 -4.22 18.64
C LEU A 462 27.05 -5.04 19.93
N ALA A 463 28.09 -5.86 20.04
CA ALA A 463 28.36 -6.63 21.27
C ALA A 463 29.37 -5.96 22.23
N GLY A 464 30.06 -4.88 21.83
CA GLY A 464 31.14 -4.26 22.62
C GLY A 464 30.69 -3.14 23.59
N ALA A 465 29.54 -2.52 23.34
CA ALA A 465 29.07 -1.36 24.10
C ALA A 465 28.73 -1.63 25.58
N PRO A 466 28.16 -2.79 25.97
CA PRO A 466 27.84 -3.05 27.38
C PRO A 466 29.09 -3.28 28.24
N VAL A 467 30.15 -3.85 27.65
CA VAL A 467 31.40 -4.18 28.34
C VAL A 467 32.25 -2.93 28.58
N LEU A 468 32.28 -1.99 27.61
CA LEU A 468 32.95 -0.70 27.79
C LEU A 468 32.24 0.18 28.82
N GLY A 469 30.89 0.18 28.82
CA GLY A 469 30.07 0.92 29.77
C GLY A 469 30.20 0.39 31.21
N TRP A 470 30.23 -0.93 31.39
CA TRP A 470 30.49 -1.55 32.70
C TRP A 470 31.91 -1.23 33.20
N TRP A 471 32.91 -1.18 32.32
CA TRP A 471 34.31 -1.01 32.74
C TRP A 471 34.70 0.44 33.03
N LEU A 472 34.17 1.42 32.28
CA LEU A 472 34.33 2.86 32.54
C LEU A 472 33.74 3.30 33.90
N SER A 473 32.79 2.52 34.46
CA SER A 473 32.21 2.78 35.78
C SER A 473 33.09 2.35 36.97
N THR A 474 34.19 1.62 36.73
CA THR A 474 35.01 0.99 37.81
C THR A 474 36.36 1.64 38.10
N GLY A 475 36.69 2.77 37.45
CA GLY A 475 37.77 3.68 37.89
C GLY A 475 39.20 3.11 37.94
N ARG A 476 39.55 2.10 37.15
CA ARG A 476 40.92 1.54 37.11
C ARG A 476 41.76 2.06 35.92
N SER A 477 43.08 2.10 36.13
CA SER A 477 44.08 2.90 35.41
C SER A 477 44.05 2.83 33.87
N ARG A 478 44.11 4.01 33.23
CA ARG A 478 44.04 4.27 31.77
C ARG A 478 45.06 3.51 30.89
N ASN A 479 46.19 3.06 31.45
CA ASN A 479 47.27 2.52 30.63
C ASN A 479 47.06 1.04 30.22
N ILE A 480 46.25 0.28 30.96
CA ILE A 480 45.96 -1.15 30.63
C ILE A 480 44.83 -1.26 29.60
N ALA A 481 43.92 -0.28 29.57
CA ALA A 481 42.79 -0.23 28.64
C ALA A 481 43.22 -0.03 27.16
N ILE A 482 44.27 0.76 26.93
CA ILE A 482 44.77 1.05 25.57
C ILE A 482 45.45 -0.20 24.98
N PHE A 483 46.17 -0.97 25.78
CA PHE A 483 46.79 -2.22 25.31
C PHE A 483 45.78 -3.35 25.06
N LEU A 484 44.69 -3.42 25.84
CA LEU A 484 43.60 -4.38 25.60
C LEU A 484 42.72 -3.98 24.40
N ALA A 485 42.46 -2.69 24.19
CA ALA A 485 41.74 -2.21 23.01
C ALA A 485 42.57 -2.40 21.72
N ALA A 486 43.88 -2.13 21.76
CA ALA A 486 44.79 -2.41 20.65
C ALA A 486 44.92 -3.93 20.40
N GLY A 487 44.93 -4.75 21.45
CA GLY A 487 44.94 -6.22 21.34
C GLY A 487 43.65 -6.79 20.74
N MET A 488 42.49 -6.23 21.08
CA MET A 488 41.19 -6.63 20.52
C MET A 488 41.02 -6.18 19.06
N ILE A 489 41.55 -5.01 18.69
CA ILE A 489 41.58 -4.55 17.29
C ILE A 489 42.56 -5.40 16.46
N LEU A 490 43.73 -5.76 17.00
CA LEU A 490 44.67 -6.66 16.32
C LEU A 490 44.16 -8.11 16.22
N LEU A 491 43.39 -8.60 17.19
CA LEU A 491 42.70 -9.90 17.10
C LEU A 491 41.51 -9.87 16.13
N ALA A 492 40.88 -8.71 15.89
CA ALA A 492 39.88 -8.53 14.84
C ALA A 492 40.48 -8.55 13.42
N PHE A 493 41.78 -8.23 13.27
CA PHE A 493 42.50 -8.30 11.99
C PHE A 493 43.38 -9.56 11.81
N ALA A 494 43.46 -10.43 12.82
CA ALA A 494 44.29 -11.65 12.80
C ALA A 494 43.46 -12.94 12.96
N VAL A 495 42.19 -12.92 12.56
CA VAL A 495 41.46 -14.18 12.29
C VAL A 495 42.03 -14.72 10.98
N PRO A 496 42.61 -15.94 10.95
CA PRO A 496 42.88 -16.59 9.68
C PRO A 496 41.57 -16.59 8.89
N VAL A 497 41.62 -16.32 7.60
CA VAL A 497 40.50 -16.66 6.70
C VAL A 497 40.39 -18.18 6.75
N ALA A 498 39.73 -18.68 7.79
CA ALA A 498 39.05 -19.95 7.75
C ALA A 498 37.96 -19.71 6.72
N GLN A 499 38.19 -20.19 5.49
CA GLN A 499 37.09 -20.54 4.62
C GLN A 499 36.11 -21.30 5.50
N ALA A 500 34.98 -20.67 5.82
CA ALA A 500 33.87 -21.36 6.43
C ALA A 500 33.58 -22.54 5.51
N ALA A 501 33.92 -23.74 5.99
CA ALA A 501 33.55 -24.97 5.35
C ALA A 501 32.02 -25.00 5.35
N GLY A 502 31.44 -24.80 4.16
CA GLY A 502 30.00 -24.90 3.90
C GLY A 502 29.20 -23.63 4.16
N SER A 503 29.39 -22.57 3.34
CA SER A 503 28.25 -21.70 3.04
C SER A 503 27.25 -22.55 2.26
N ALA A 504 26.25 -23.11 2.94
CA ALA A 504 25.21 -23.86 2.26
C ALA A 504 24.50 -22.88 1.31
N GLN A 505 24.64 -23.13 0.02
CA GLN A 505 24.17 -22.21 -1.02
C GLN A 505 22.66 -22.16 -0.97
N VAL A 506 22.10 -20.99 -0.66
CA VAL A 506 20.66 -20.73 -0.79
C VAL A 506 20.30 -20.94 -2.26
N THR A 507 19.34 -21.82 -2.51
CA THR A 507 18.89 -22.24 -3.82
C THR A 507 17.41 -21.87 -3.96
N ALA A 508 17.01 -21.47 -5.17
CA ALA A 508 15.61 -21.21 -5.49
C ALA A 508 14.89 -22.54 -5.81
N TYR A 509 13.71 -22.72 -5.23
CA TYR A 509 12.84 -23.86 -5.41
C TYR A 509 11.45 -23.39 -5.84
N THR A 510 10.77 -24.16 -6.66
CA THR A 510 9.37 -23.95 -7.02
C THR A 510 8.51 -24.87 -6.17
N LEU A 511 7.59 -24.30 -5.40
CA LEU A 511 6.59 -25.01 -4.61
C LEU A 511 5.22 -24.94 -5.32
N PRO A 512 4.72 -26.06 -5.84
CA PRO A 512 3.36 -26.11 -6.37
C PRO A 512 2.35 -26.02 -5.22
N VAL A 513 1.49 -25.01 -5.24
CA VAL A 513 0.37 -24.83 -4.31
C VAL A 513 -0.93 -24.95 -5.07
N GLU A 514 -1.86 -25.74 -4.55
CA GLU A 514 -3.21 -25.88 -5.13
C GLU A 514 -4.26 -25.63 -4.05
N VAL A 515 -5.22 -24.76 -4.34
CA VAL A 515 -6.38 -24.51 -3.48
C VAL A 515 -7.65 -24.85 -4.26
N ARG A 516 -8.55 -25.62 -3.64
CA ARG A 516 -9.84 -26.03 -4.22
C ARG A 516 -10.98 -25.50 -3.38
N ASN A 517 -12.07 -25.10 -4.02
CA ASN A 517 -13.35 -24.88 -3.34
C ASN A 517 -14.21 -26.14 -3.52
N LEU A 518 -14.33 -26.95 -2.49
CA LEU A 518 -15.17 -28.16 -2.44
C LEU A 518 -16.64 -27.84 -2.09
N GLY A 519 -16.93 -26.57 -1.75
CA GLY A 519 -18.25 -26.09 -1.41
C GLY A 519 -19.16 -25.87 -2.63
N GLY A 520 -20.45 -25.63 -2.35
CA GLY A 520 -21.48 -25.41 -3.37
C GLY A 520 -21.70 -23.95 -3.74
N SER A 521 -21.03 -23.01 -3.06
CA SER A 521 -21.10 -21.57 -3.32
C SER A 521 -19.76 -21.02 -3.77
N ASP A 522 -19.76 -19.92 -4.50
CA ASP A 522 -18.53 -19.21 -4.87
C ASP A 522 -17.84 -18.65 -3.62
N ALA A 523 -16.53 -18.84 -3.51
CA ALA A 523 -15.73 -18.21 -2.48
C ALA A 523 -15.41 -16.75 -2.87
N PRO A 524 -15.53 -15.79 -1.94
CA PRO A 524 -15.07 -14.42 -2.16
C PRO A 524 -13.54 -14.37 -2.27
N ALA A 525 -12.96 -13.18 -2.45
CA ALA A 525 -11.51 -13.03 -2.40
C ALA A 525 -10.94 -13.48 -1.04
N PHE A 526 -9.78 -14.11 -1.04
CA PHE A 526 -9.06 -14.54 0.17
C PHE A 526 -7.54 -14.58 -0.08
N GLU A 527 -6.77 -14.63 1.01
CA GLU A 527 -5.31 -14.74 0.95
C GLU A 527 -4.85 -16.18 1.20
N VAL A 528 -3.77 -16.58 0.53
CA VAL A 528 -3.03 -17.81 0.83
C VAL A 528 -1.67 -17.42 1.41
N THR A 529 -1.46 -17.75 2.69
CA THR A 529 -0.17 -17.53 3.37
C THR A 529 0.72 -18.74 3.15
N VAL A 530 1.97 -18.52 2.72
CA VAL A 530 3.01 -19.54 2.62
C VAL A 530 4.10 -19.25 3.65
N SER A 531 4.47 -20.26 4.43
CA SER A 531 5.53 -20.19 5.44
C SER A 531 6.57 -21.29 5.27
N LEU A 532 7.84 -20.94 5.45
CA LEU A 532 9.01 -21.83 5.45
C LEU A 532 9.64 -21.80 6.84
N ASP A 533 9.79 -22.97 7.46
CA ASP A 533 10.34 -23.15 8.82
C ASP A 533 9.68 -22.27 9.90
N GLY A 534 8.39 -21.99 9.72
CA GLY A 534 7.60 -21.17 10.64
C GLY A 534 7.67 -19.66 10.38
N GLU A 535 8.46 -19.23 9.39
CA GLU A 535 8.53 -17.85 8.94
C GLU A 535 7.64 -17.64 7.71
N ARG A 536 6.86 -16.55 7.69
CA ARG A 536 6.02 -16.21 6.54
C ARG A 536 6.90 -15.74 5.38
N VAL A 537 6.80 -16.44 4.26
CA VAL A 537 7.56 -16.18 3.03
C VAL A 537 6.81 -15.21 2.14
N THR A 538 5.53 -15.48 1.87
CA THR A 538 4.72 -14.69 0.94
C THR A 538 3.22 -14.84 1.22
N ARG A 539 2.42 -13.95 0.62
CA ARG A 539 0.97 -14.04 0.53
C ARG A 539 0.55 -13.98 -0.93
N LEU A 540 -0.37 -14.86 -1.31
CA LEU A 540 -0.98 -14.85 -2.63
C LEU A 540 -2.43 -14.36 -2.49
N SER A 541 -2.78 -13.30 -3.20
CA SER A 541 -4.17 -12.84 -3.26
C SER A 541 -4.94 -13.63 -4.30
N VAL A 542 -5.99 -14.32 -3.88
CA VAL A 542 -6.94 -14.99 -4.76
C VAL A 542 -8.19 -14.11 -4.86
N ALA A 543 -8.53 -13.62 -6.06
CA ALA A 543 -9.66 -12.71 -6.26
C ALA A 543 -11.05 -13.35 -5.98
N GLY A 544 -11.09 -14.67 -5.89
CA GLY A 544 -12.28 -15.49 -5.63
C GLY A 544 -12.12 -16.87 -6.25
N LEU A 545 -12.90 -17.85 -5.79
CA LEU A 545 -12.82 -19.22 -6.29
C LEU A 545 -14.23 -19.80 -6.51
N PRO A 546 -14.66 -20.05 -7.77
CA PRO A 546 -15.98 -20.59 -8.04
C PRO A 546 -16.26 -21.90 -7.31
N ALA A 547 -17.54 -22.24 -7.10
CA ALA A 547 -17.92 -23.55 -6.56
C ALA A 547 -17.31 -24.70 -7.39
N GLY A 548 -16.59 -25.63 -6.75
CA GLY A 548 -15.84 -26.70 -7.42
C GLY A 548 -14.55 -26.25 -8.14
N GLY A 549 -14.21 -24.95 -8.06
CA GLY A 549 -13.06 -24.34 -8.71
C GLY A 549 -11.73 -24.73 -8.08
N VAL A 550 -10.65 -24.55 -8.85
CA VAL A 550 -9.28 -24.83 -8.43
C VAL A 550 -8.35 -23.72 -8.91
N VAL A 551 -7.51 -23.20 -8.01
CA VAL A 551 -6.38 -22.33 -8.34
C VAL A 551 -5.07 -23.08 -8.11
N ARG A 552 -4.09 -22.87 -8.99
CA ARG A 552 -2.76 -23.48 -8.92
C ARG A 552 -1.71 -22.41 -9.07
N GLU A 553 -0.87 -22.29 -8.08
CA GLU A 553 0.22 -21.31 -8.02
C GLU A 553 1.57 -22.01 -7.90
N GLN A 554 2.59 -21.39 -8.47
CA GLN A 554 3.98 -21.85 -8.39
C GLN A 554 4.75 -20.84 -7.55
N VAL A 555 4.98 -21.18 -6.28
CA VAL A 555 5.59 -20.26 -5.32
C VAL A 555 7.10 -20.45 -5.32
N THR A 556 7.86 -19.40 -5.59
CA THR A 556 9.33 -19.45 -5.46
C THR A 556 9.72 -19.37 -3.98
N LEU A 557 10.54 -20.32 -3.53
CA LEU A 557 11.11 -20.40 -2.19
C LEU A 557 12.62 -20.36 -2.27
N HIS A 558 13.27 -19.62 -1.36
CA HIS A 558 14.72 -19.60 -1.25
C HIS A 558 15.13 -20.32 0.03
N ALA A 559 15.75 -21.48 -0.12
CA ALA A 559 16.11 -22.35 0.99
C ALA A 559 17.48 -23.01 0.76
N ILE A 560 18.07 -23.53 1.83
CA ILE A 560 19.26 -24.36 1.72
C ILE A 560 18.82 -25.79 1.34
N PRO A 561 19.57 -26.56 0.53
CA PRO A 561 19.24 -27.97 0.33
C PRO A 561 19.18 -28.72 1.68
N GLY A 562 18.12 -29.49 1.90
CA GLY A 562 17.90 -30.20 3.16
C GLY A 562 16.48 -30.15 3.71
N PRO A 563 16.27 -30.62 4.95
CA PRO A 563 14.93 -30.76 5.51
C PRO A 563 14.34 -29.42 5.93
N HIS A 564 13.20 -29.08 5.33
CA HIS A 564 12.43 -27.87 5.62
C HIS A 564 10.96 -28.19 5.92
N THR A 565 10.34 -27.35 6.73
CA THR A 565 8.91 -27.43 7.02
C THR A 565 8.18 -26.35 6.24
N ILE A 566 7.15 -26.74 5.49
CA ILE A 566 6.27 -25.85 4.75
C ILE A 566 4.90 -25.84 5.42
N SER A 567 4.34 -24.65 5.59
CA SER A 567 2.95 -24.45 5.98
C SER A 567 2.27 -23.54 4.98
N VAL A 568 1.21 -24.02 4.35
CA VAL A 568 0.36 -23.23 3.46
C VAL A 568 -1.03 -23.17 4.06
N VAL A 569 -1.55 -21.96 4.24
CA VAL A 569 -2.86 -21.71 4.86
C VAL A 569 -3.68 -20.81 3.95
N ALA A 570 -4.81 -21.29 3.46
CA ALA A 570 -5.82 -20.47 2.81
C ALA A 570 -6.72 -19.80 3.86
N ASP A 571 -6.98 -18.51 3.70
CA ASP A 571 -7.78 -17.71 4.62
C ASP A 571 -7.29 -17.83 6.08
N GLU A 572 -6.00 -17.55 6.32
CA GLU A 572 -5.40 -17.60 7.66
C GLU A 572 -6.15 -16.72 8.69
N LYS A 573 -6.80 -15.65 8.22
CA LYS A 573 -7.61 -14.73 9.04
C LYS A 573 -8.98 -15.32 9.40
N GLY A 574 -9.45 -16.35 8.69
CA GLY A 574 -10.74 -17.00 8.90
C GLY A 574 -11.93 -16.12 8.53
N GLU A 575 -11.77 -15.22 7.56
CA GLU A 575 -12.77 -14.27 7.10
C GLU A 575 -13.85 -14.94 6.24
N VAL A 576 -13.53 -16.06 5.59
CA VAL A 576 -14.48 -16.88 4.83
C VAL A 576 -15.17 -17.85 5.79
N PRO A 577 -16.51 -17.79 5.93
CA PRO A 577 -17.21 -18.76 6.77
C PRO A 577 -17.31 -20.09 6.05
N GLU A 578 -16.69 -21.11 6.64
CA GLU A 578 -16.60 -22.45 6.08
C GLU A 578 -17.09 -23.48 7.08
N ARG A 579 -17.55 -24.62 6.56
CA ARG A 579 -18.02 -25.72 7.41
C ARG A 579 -16.87 -26.54 7.98
N GLU A 580 -15.84 -26.77 7.17
CA GLU A 580 -14.60 -27.44 7.55
C GLU A 580 -13.47 -26.42 7.38
N LYS A 581 -12.67 -26.22 8.43
CA LYS A 581 -11.52 -25.29 8.40
C LYS A 581 -10.19 -26.01 8.52
N GLY A 582 -10.21 -27.31 8.81
CA GLY A 582 -9.02 -28.13 9.01
C GLY A 582 -8.27 -28.43 7.71
N ASN A 583 -8.95 -28.38 6.56
CA ASN A 583 -8.37 -28.59 5.23
C ASN A 583 -7.88 -27.31 4.56
N ASN A 584 -8.15 -26.14 5.15
CA ASN A 584 -7.54 -24.87 4.74
C ASN A 584 -6.02 -24.84 4.92
N ARG A 585 -5.47 -25.78 5.67
CA ARG A 585 -4.05 -25.84 6.02
C ARG A 585 -3.42 -27.13 5.51
N ALA A 586 -2.29 -26.97 4.84
CA ALA A 586 -1.40 -28.06 4.47
C ALA A 586 -0.03 -27.82 5.10
N ASP A 587 0.37 -28.72 6.00
CA ASP A 587 1.73 -28.78 6.52
C ASP A 587 2.46 -29.96 5.90
N ALA A 588 3.69 -29.72 5.44
CA ALA A 588 4.53 -30.75 4.87
C ALA A 588 5.98 -30.55 5.30
N ARG A 589 6.70 -31.66 5.45
CA ARG A 589 8.15 -31.65 5.60
C ARG A 589 8.76 -32.24 4.36
N TYR A 590 9.54 -31.44 3.64
CA TYR A 590 10.25 -31.87 2.45
C TYR A 590 11.75 -31.89 2.70
N ASP A 591 12.44 -32.76 1.99
CA ASP A 591 13.88 -32.68 1.83
C ASP A 591 14.13 -31.97 0.50
N PHE A 592 14.58 -30.73 0.58
CA PHE A 592 14.80 -29.87 -0.58
C PHE A 592 16.05 -30.39 -1.33
N PRO A 593 15.93 -30.72 -2.63
CA PRO A 593 16.97 -31.42 -3.38
C PRO A 593 18.23 -30.59 -3.67
#